data_AF-A0A8E0I4E1-F1
#
_entry.id   AF-A0A8E0I4E1-F1
#
_cell.length_a   1.000
_cell.length_b   1.000
_cell.length_c   1.000
_cell.angle_alpha   90.00
_cell.angle_beta   90.00
_cell.angle_gamma   90.00
#
_symmetry.space_group_name_H-M   'P 1'
#
loop_
_entity.id
_entity.type
_entity.pdbx_description
1 polymer ?
#
loop_
_entity_poly.entity_id
_entity_poly.type
_entity_poly.pdbx_seq_one_letter_code
_entity_poly.pdbx_strand_id
1 'polypeptide(L)'
;MVTLVKQESYKLVKRPSLFVFWFGLTLFQVAIAVYLLTHPNASNPSSLFINSFYAPVLIVFYMLALTSTQLSSELQYGTLKSLLYRRYSSSKILASKWVTLLLCTLVLYASSLIMSLCLAITVFNGKIDLVAKGIKGQQVWQIWLMNNISSFLTLIFILSFVCLLATLFENSTPAIIIGLST
;
A
#
# COMPACT_ATOMS: atom_id res chain seq x y z
N MET A 1 8.34 -5.06 -22.86
CA MET A 1 7.52 -4.86 -21.64
C MET A 1 8.31 -5.24 -20.40
N VAL A 2 8.75 -6.50 -20.28
CA VAL A 2 9.48 -7.00 -19.09
C VAL A 2 10.74 -6.17 -18.77
N THR A 3 11.51 -5.75 -19.77
CA THR A 3 12.70 -4.90 -19.57
C THR A 3 12.39 -3.51 -19.01
N LEU A 4 11.28 -2.89 -19.45
CA LEU A 4 10.79 -1.60 -18.93
C LEU A 4 10.31 -1.74 -17.48
N VAL A 5 9.52 -2.79 -17.19
CA VAL A 5 9.06 -3.09 -15.82
C VAL A 5 10.25 -3.31 -14.89
N LYS A 6 11.30 -4.02 -15.34
CA LYS A 6 12.53 -4.22 -14.57
C LYS A 6 13.27 -2.91 -14.29
N GLN A 7 13.33 -1.99 -15.25
CA GLN A 7 13.99 -0.70 -15.09
C GLN A 7 13.22 0.21 -14.11
N GLU A 8 11.90 0.28 -14.24
CA GLU A 8 11.04 1.08 -13.36
C GLU A 8 11.01 0.52 -11.94
N SER A 9 10.88 -0.80 -11.77
CA SER A 9 10.96 -1.44 -10.44
C SER A 9 12.33 -1.23 -9.79
N TYR A 10 13.43 -1.34 -10.53
CA TYR A 10 14.77 -1.06 -10.00
C TYR A 10 14.92 0.40 -9.54
N LYS A 11 14.38 1.34 -10.31
CA LYS A 11 14.36 2.77 -9.95
C LYS A 11 13.54 3.02 -8.67
N LEU A 12 12.41 2.31 -8.52
CA LEU A 12 11.51 2.42 -7.38
C LEU A 12 12.14 1.83 -6.10
N VAL A 13 12.75 0.65 -6.19
CA VAL A 13 13.45 -0.01 -5.08
C VAL A 13 14.64 0.82 -4.59
N LYS A 14 15.39 1.47 -5.48
CA LYS A 14 16.50 2.34 -5.08
C LYS A 14 16.08 3.65 -4.41
N ARG A 15 14.79 3.99 -4.37
CA ARG A 15 14.34 5.20 -3.66
C ARG A 15 14.50 5.01 -2.16
N PRO A 16 15.28 5.85 -1.45
CA PRO A 16 15.46 5.73 -0.01
C PRO A 16 14.13 5.89 0.74
N SER A 17 13.18 6.66 0.19
CA SER A 17 11.85 6.86 0.77
C SER A 17 11.08 5.55 0.98
N LEU A 18 11.28 4.55 0.12
CA LEU A 18 10.59 3.26 0.23
C LEU A 18 11.11 2.45 1.42
N PHE A 19 12.43 2.42 1.61
CA PHE A 19 13.03 1.76 2.76
C PHE A 19 12.67 2.45 4.08
N VAL A 20 12.71 3.79 4.12
CA VAL A 20 12.31 4.57 5.29
C VAL A 20 10.84 4.31 5.63
N PHE A 21 9.96 4.33 4.63
CA PHE A 21 8.54 4.05 4.84
C PHE A 21 8.30 2.62 5.31
N TRP A 22 8.98 1.63 4.71
CA TRP A 22 8.84 0.23 5.11
C TRP A 22 9.24 0.01 6.57
N PHE A 23 10.39 0.55 6.97
CA PHE A 23 10.84 0.48 8.36
C PHE A 23 9.89 1.22 9.31
N GLY A 24 9.45 2.43 8.93
CA GLY A 24 8.48 3.21 9.68
C GLY A 24 7.14 2.50 9.86
N LEU A 25 6.65 1.79 8.84
CA LEU A 25 5.43 1.01 8.90
C LEU A 25 5.55 -0.13 9.91
N THR A 26 6.65 -0.89 9.87
CA THR A 26 6.88 -1.97 10.84
C THR A 26 6.98 -1.45 12.27
N LEU A 27 7.68 -0.33 12.48
CA LEU A 27 7.83 0.30 13.79
C LEU A 27 6.48 0.81 14.32
N PHE A 28 5.65 1.39 13.46
CA PHE A 28 4.31 1.85 13.84
C PHE A 28 3.40 0.69 14.28
N GLN A 29 3.42 -0.45 13.57
CA GLN A 29 2.67 -1.64 13.97
C GLN A 29 3.13 -2.17 15.34
N VAL A 30 4.45 -2.17 15.59
CA VAL A 30 5.02 -2.56 16.90
C VAL A 30 4.58 -1.59 18.00
N ALA A 31 4.60 -0.29 17.75
CA ALA A 31 4.21 0.73 18.73
C ALA A 31 2.75 0.56 19.18
N ILE A 32 1.84 0.28 18.24
CA ILE A 32 0.43 0.00 18.56
C ILE A 32 0.30 -1.29 19.37
N ALA A 33 1.04 -2.33 19.01
CA ALA A 33 1.04 -3.59 19.74
C ALA A 33 1.55 -3.44 21.18
N VAL A 34 2.60 -2.63 21.41
CA VAL A 34 3.11 -2.32 22.76
C VAL A 34 2.11 -1.46 23.54
N TYR A 35 1.48 -0.47 22.91
CA TYR A 35 0.46 0.36 23.55
C TYR A 35 -0.69 -0.48 24.10
N LEU A 36 -1.14 -1.47 23.33
CA LEU A 36 -2.15 -2.46 23.73
C LEU A 36 -1.79 -3.29 24.96
N LEU A 37 -0.51 -3.64 25.15
CA LEU A 37 -0.06 -4.38 26.33
C LEU A 37 -0.18 -3.54 27.60
N THR A 38 0.08 -2.23 27.49
CA THR A 38 0.05 -1.31 28.64
C THR A 38 -1.35 -0.86 29.04
N HIS A 39 -2.30 -0.82 28.08
CA HIS A 39 -3.67 -0.33 28.31
C HIS A 39 -4.71 -1.34 27.79
N PRO A 40 -4.98 -2.44 28.53
CA PRO A 40 -5.88 -3.51 28.09
C PRO A 40 -7.35 -3.09 27.92
N ASN A 41 -7.73 -1.93 28.46
CA ASN A 41 -9.11 -1.41 28.40
C ASN A 41 -9.37 -0.48 27.21
N ALA A 42 -8.35 -0.11 26.43
CA ALA A 42 -8.51 0.87 25.35
C ALA A 42 -9.16 0.28 24.07
N SER A 43 -8.98 -1.02 23.81
CA SER A 43 -9.54 -1.68 22.63
C SER A 43 -9.39 -3.21 22.70
N ASN A 44 -10.34 -3.94 22.09
CA ASN A 44 -10.25 -5.39 22.02
C ASN A 44 -9.05 -5.80 21.14
N PRO A 45 -8.15 -6.67 21.62
CA PRO A 45 -6.96 -7.06 20.86
C PRO A 45 -7.33 -7.76 19.53
N SER A 46 -8.47 -8.46 19.49
CA SER A 46 -8.98 -9.11 18.29
C SER A 46 -9.40 -8.12 17.19
N SER A 47 -9.96 -6.96 17.53
CA SER A 47 -10.36 -5.98 16.50
C SER A 47 -9.17 -5.24 15.89
N LEU A 48 -8.12 -5.01 16.67
CA LEU A 48 -6.88 -4.43 16.17
C LEU A 48 -6.07 -5.40 15.31
N PHE A 49 -6.08 -6.68 15.66
CA PHE A 49 -5.56 -7.71 14.78
C PHE A 49 -6.32 -7.76 13.44
N ILE A 50 -7.67 -7.75 13.47
CA ILE A 50 -8.51 -7.73 12.26
C ILE A 50 -8.17 -6.54 11.34
N ASN A 51 -7.78 -5.40 11.90
CA ASN A 51 -7.39 -4.20 11.16
C ASN A 51 -5.87 -4.12 10.85
N SER A 52 -5.10 -5.20 11.06
CA SER A 52 -3.65 -5.25 10.82
C SER A 52 -2.89 -4.09 11.48
N PHE A 53 -3.30 -3.69 12.70
CA PHE A 53 -2.74 -2.57 13.45
C PHE A 53 -2.71 -1.24 12.64
N TYR A 54 -3.79 -0.95 11.90
CA TYR A 54 -3.96 0.25 11.08
C TYR A 54 -2.95 0.45 9.95
N ALA A 55 -2.15 -0.57 9.62
CA ALA A 55 -1.22 -0.51 8.49
C ALA A 55 -1.89 -0.20 7.13
N PRO A 56 -3.08 -0.73 6.79
CA PRO A 56 -3.71 -0.47 5.48
C PRO A 56 -3.90 1.02 5.19
N VAL A 57 -4.29 1.81 6.19
CA VAL A 57 -4.51 3.26 6.06
C VAL A 57 -3.22 3.99 5.71
N LEU A 58 -2.12 3.66 6.40
CA LEU A 58 -0.80 4.24 6.11
C LEU A 58 -0.30 3.87 4.71
N ILE A 59 -0.55 2.62 4.28
CA ILE A 59 -0.18 2.15 2.94
C ILE A 59 -0.95 2.95 1.87
N VAL A 60 -2.25 3.22 2.08
CA VAL A 60 -3.05 4.04 1.16
C VAL A 60 -2.42 5.42 0.98
N PHE A 61 -2.16 6.14 2.07
CA PHE A 61 -1.58 7.49 1.99
C PHE A 61 -0.22 7.50 1.28
N TYR A 62 0.65 6.54 1.60
CA TYR A 62 1.95 6.45 0.97
C TYR A 62 1.88 6.12 -0.52
N MET A 63 1.01 5.18 -0.92
CA MET A 63 0.83 4.81 -2.32
C MET A 63 0.25 5.95 -3.16
N LEU A 64 -0.66 6.74 -2.59
CA LEU A 64 -1.17 7.96 -3.22
C LEU A 64 -0.05 9.00 -3.45
N ALA A 65 0.77 9.25 -2.42
CA ALA A 65 1.90 10.17 -2.51
C ALA A 65 3.00 9.68 -3.48
N LEU A 66 3.26 8.37 -3.53
CA LEU A 66 4.21 7.80 -4.49
C LEU A 66 3.72 7.96 -5.93
N THR A 67 2.44 7.68 -6.17
CA THR A 67 1.84 7.76 -7.51
C THR A 67 1.84 9.20 -8.02
N SER A 68 1.49 10.16 -7.17
CA SER A 68 1.50 11.58 -7.52
C SER A 68 2.92 12.10 -7.81
N THR A 69 3.90 11.77 -6.98
CA THR A 69 5.30 12.21 -7.19
C THR A 69 5.92 11.59 -8.43
N GLN A 70 5.63 10.32 -8.72
CA GLN A 70 6.06 9.69 -9.96
C GLN A 70 5.51 10.44 -11.16
N LEU A 71 4.20 10.68 -11.19
CA LEU A 71 3.54 11.39 -12.29
C LEU A 71 4.07 12.83 -12.45
N SER A 72 4.14 13.59 -11.36
CA SER A 72 4.58 14.99 -11.38
C SER A 72 6.01 15.12 -11.93
N SER A 73 6.91 14.20 -11.55
CA SER A 73 8.27 14.20 -12.08
C SER A 73 8.32 13.96 -13.59
N GLU A 74 7.39 13.21 -14.17
CA GLU A 74 7.40 12.96 -15.62
C GLU A 74 6.91 14.16 -16.43
N LEU A 75 5.94 14.89 -15.89
CA LEU A 75 5.43 16.11 -16.49
C LEU A 75 6.47 17.22 -16.44
N GLN A 76 7.14 17.41 -15.30
CA GLN A 76 8.19 18.43 -15.12
C GLN A 76 9.40 18.19 -16.03
N TYR A 77 9.88 16.95 -16.13
CA TYR A 77 11.07 16.64 -16.90
C TYR A 77 10.80 16.24 -18.36
N GLY A 78 9.53 16.20 -18.79
CA GLY A 78 9.15 15.86 -20.16
C GLY A 78 9.65 14.48 -20.63
N THR A 79 9.96 13.57 -19.69
CA THR A 79 10.64 12.29 -19.97
C THR A 79 9.82 11.37 -20.87
N LEU A 80 8.50 11.52 -20.86
CA LEU A 80 7.58 10.85 -21.77
C LEU A 80 7.90 11.10 -23.26
N LYS A 81 8.28 12.33 -23.62
CA LYS A 81 8.65 12.67 -25.01
C LYS A 81 9.97 12.02 -25.42
N SER A 82 10.93 11.94 -24.51
CA SER A 82 12.24 11.30 -24.76
C SER A 82 12.15 9.78 -24.98
N LEU A 83 11.22 9.11 -24.28
CA LEU A 83 10.99 7.67 -24.40
C LEU A 83 10.20 7.29 -25.67
N LEU A 84 9.26 8.15 -26.09
CA LEU A 84 8.53 8.03 -27.36
C LEU A 84 9.46 8.07 -28.58
N TYR A 85 10.51 8.90 -28.53
CA TYR A 85 11.50 9.03 -29.61
C TYR A 85 12.30 7.73 -29.85
N ARG A 86 12.38 6.84 -28.85
CA ARG A 86 13.23 5.64 -28.87
C ARG A 86 12.52 4.33 -29.26
N ARG A 87 11.31 4.41 -29.87
CA ARG A 87 10.49 3.30 -30.40
C ARG A 87 9.51 2.60 -29.43
N TYR A 88 9.21 3.16 -28.26
CA TYR A 88 8.17 2.61 -27.38
C TYR A 88 6.84 3.35 -27.55
N SER A 89 5.73 2.60 -27.69
CA SER A 89 4.38 3.15 -27.71
C SER A 89 3.98 3.69 -26.33
N SER A 90 3.28 4.84 -26.27
CA SER A 90 2.83 5.51 -25.05
C SER A 90 2.05 4.58 -24.11
N SER A 91 1.17 3.72 -24.66
CA SER A 91 0.40 2.75 -23.90
C SER A 91 1.28 1.71 -23.20
N LYS A 92 2.42 1.36 -23.81
CA LYS A 92 3.37 0.39 -23.25
C LYS A 92 4.14 0.94 -22.05
N ILE A 93 4.46 2.24 -22.09
CA ILE A 93 5.14 2.94 -21.00
C ILE A 93 4.18 3.07 -19.81
N LEU A 94 2.95 3.52 -20.06
CA LEU A 94 1.95 3.69 -19.00
C LEU A 94 1.58 2.37 -18.32
N ALA A 95 1.36 1.31 -19.11
CA ALA A 95 1.07 -0.02 -18.59
C ALA A 95 2.22 -0.56 -17.73
N SER A 96 3.48 -0.33 -18.13
CA SER A 96 4.64 -0.79 -17.34
C SER A 96 4.71 -0.13 -15.96
N LYS A 97 4.34 1.15 -15.86
CA LYS A 97 4.30 1.89 -14.58
C LYS A 97 3.20 1.40 -13.67
N TRP A 98 2.00 1.21 -14.21
CA TRP A 98 0.88 0.67 -13.45
C TRP A 98 1.21 -0.71 -12.88
N VAL A 99 1.84 -1.58 -13.68
CA VAL A 99 2.33 -2.89 -13.21
C VAL A 99 3.39 -2.75 -12.11
N THR A 100 4.31 -1.78 -12.21
CA THR A 100 5.32 -1.56 -11.16
C THR A 100 4.71 -1.05 -9.86
N LEU A 101 3.68 -0.20 -9.93
CA LEU A 101 2.94 0.26 -8.75
C LEU A 101 2.16 -0.89 -8.12
N LEU A 102 1.50 -1.74 -8.91
CA LEU A 102 0.81 -2.94 -8.43
C LEU A 102 1.78 -3.89 -7.72
N LEU A 103 2.96 -4.15 -8.30
CA LEU A 103 3.96 -4.98 -7.64
C LEU A 103 4.42 -4.35 -6.31
N CYS A 104 4.57 -3.03 -6.25
CA CYS A 104 4.94 -2.32 -5.03
C CYS A 104 3.85 -2.43 -3.94
N THR A 105 2.57 -2.26 -4.28
CA THR A 105 1.47 -2.41 -3.32
C THR A 105 1.40 -3.83 -2.77
N LEU A 106 1.60 -4.83 -3.63
CA LEU A 106 1.58 -6.24 -3.26
C LEU A 106 2.69 -6.55 -2.25
N VAL A 107 3.92 -6.06 -2.47
CA VAL A 107 5.05 -6.25 -1.55
C VAL A 107 4.79 -5.57 -0.20
N LEU A 108 4.28 -4.33 -0.20
CA LEU A 108 3.95 -3.61 1.04
C LEU A 108 2.86 -4.33 1.85
N TYR A 109 1.77 -4.75 1.20
CA TYR A 109 0.71 -5.53 1.86
C TYR A 109 1.24 -6.86 2.39
N ALA A 110 1.98 -7.63 1.58
CA ALA A 110 2.58 -8.89 2.02
C ALA A 110 3.45 -8.72 3.26
N SER A 111 4.30 -7.68 3.29
CA SER A 111 5.14 -7.40 4.46
C SER A 111 4.33 -7.01 5.70
N SER A 112 3.26 -6.23 5.53
CA SER A 112 2.38 -5.84 6.64
C SER A 112 1.60 -7.04 7.23
N LEU A 113 1.22 -8.01 6.38
CA LEU A 113 0.56 -9.25 6.81
C LEU A 113 1.52 -10.15 7.61
N ILE A 114 2.75 -10.33 7.11
CA ILE A 114 3.80 -11.10 7.81
C ILE A 114 4.09 -10.48 9.18
N MET A 115 4.19 -9.15 9.24
CA MET A 115 4.44 -8.45 10.49
C MET A 115 3.25 -8.55 11.47
N SER A 116 2.02 -8.43 10.97
CA SER A 116 0.81 -8.61 11.79
C SER A 116 0.72 -10.03 12.37
N LEU A 117 1.11 -11.05 11.62
CA LEU A 117 1.20 -12.44 12.11
C LEU A 117 2.30 -12.60 13.15
N CYS A 118 3.48 -12.03 12.91
CA CYS A 118 4.60 -12.05 13.85
C CYS A 118 4.20 -11.41 15.20
N LEU A 119 3.53 -10.26 15.16
CA LEU A 119 3.02 -9.57 16.35
C LEU A 119 1.92 -10.39 17.06
N ALA A 120 1.02 -11.04 16.32
CA ALA A 120 0.02 -11.91 16.93
C ALA A 120 0.64 -13.09 17.69
N ILE A 121 1.70 -13.70 17.14
CA ILE A 121 2.40 -14.83 17.78
C ILE A 121 3.23 -14.35 18.98
N THR A 122 3.94 -13.23 18.86
CA THR A 122 4.89 -12.77 19.90
C THR A 122 4.25 -12.01 21.05
N VAL A 123 3.29 -11.12 20.75
CA VAL A 123 2.68 -10.20 21.73
C VAL A 123 1.45 -10.81 22.40
N PHE A 124 0.72 -11.67 21.69
CA PHE A 124 -0.57 -12.18 22.15
C PHE A 124 -0.60 -13.68 22.46
N ASN A 125 0.58 -14.30 22.62
CA ASN A 125 0.73 -15.69 23.01
C ASN A 125 -0.02 -15.95 24.33
N GLY A 126 -1.26 -16.43 24.25
CA GLY A 126 -2.15 -16.72 25.38
C GLY A 126 -3.38 -15.81 25.60
N LYS A 127 -3.64 -14.76 24.79
CA LYS A 127 -4.85 -13.89 24.94
C LYS A 127 -5.72 -13.76 23.69
N ILE A 128 -5.22 -14.12 22.52
CA ILE A 128 -6.02 -14.16 21.28
C ILE A 128 -6.23 -15.62 20.93
N ASP A 129 -7.43 -16.11 21.18
CA ASP A 129 -7.85 -17.38 20.61
C ASP A 129 -8.12 -17.15 19.11
N LEU A 130 -7.15 -17.50 18.27
CA LEU A 130 -7.25 -17.43 16.80
C LEU A 130 -8.40 -18.30 16.26
N VAL A 131 -8.89 -19.22 17.09
CA VAL A 131 -9.95 -20.20 16.82
C VAL A 131 -11.25 -19.90 17.59
N ALA A 132 -11.26 -18.96 18.54
CA ALA A 132 -12.52 -18.57 19.17
C ALA A 132 -13.44 -17.96 18.11
N LYS A 133 -14.71 -18.40 18.13
CA LYS A 133 -15.78 -17.82 17.33
C LYS A 133 -15.80 -16.32 17.56
N GLY A 134 -15.40 -15.55 16.54
CA GLY A 134 -15.56 -14.12 16.55
C GLY A 134 -17.04 -13.72 16.54
N ILE A 135 -17.28 -12.43 16.70
CA ILE A 135 -18.59 -11.79 16.53
C ILE A 135 -19.13 -12.23 15.15
N LYS A 136 -20.19 -13.08 15.12
CA LYS A 136 -20.81 -13.75 13.94
C LYS A 136 -20.41 -15.21 13.64
N GLY A 137 -19.67 -15.89 14.50
CA GLY A 137 -19.40 -17.34 14.35
C GLY A 137 -18.38 -17.71 13.28
N GLN A 138 -17.70 -16.72 12.68
CA GLN A 138 -16.57 -16.90 11.78
C GLN A 138 -15.25 -16.84 12.56
N GLN A 139 -14.24 -17.55 12.06
CA GLN A 139 -12.91 -17.59 12.68
C GLN A 139 -12.19 -16.25 12.49
N VAL A 140 -11.50 -15.75 13.53
CA VAL A 140 -10.87 -14.41 13.53
C VAL A 140 -9.89 -14.21 12.38
N TRP A 141 -9.16 -15.26 11.98
CA TRP A 141 -8.24 -15.20 10.84
C TRP A 141 -8.95 -14.99 9.50
N GLN A 142 -10.18 -15.52 9.31
CA GLN A 142 -10.95 -15.33 8.08
C GLN A 142 -11.38 -13.88 7.94
N ILE A 143 -11.87 -13.28 9.02
CA ILE A 143 -12.29 -11.88 9.05
C ILE A 143 -11.09 -10.96 8.78
N TRP A 144 -9.94 -11.24 9.40
CA TRP A 144 -8.70 -10.52 9.16
C TRP A 144 -8.27 -10.58 7.69
N LEU A 145 -8.24 -11.78 7.08
CA LEU A 145 -7.81 -11.95 5.70
C LEU A 145 -8.78 -11.28 4.72
N MET A 146 -10.09 -11.41 4.95
CA MET A 146 -11.12 -10.73 4.16
C MET A 146 -10.98 -9.19 4.23
N ASN A 147 -10.71 -8.63 5.41
CA ASN A 147 -10.54 -7.20 5.60
C ASN A 147 -9.31 -6.65 4.84
N ASN A 148 -8.19 -7.38 4.89
CA ASN A 148 -6.99 -7.01 4.16
C ASN A 148 -7.18 -7.11 2.63
N ILE A 149 -7.84 -8.16 2.14
CA ILE A 149 -8.17 -8.29 0.71
C ILE A 149 -9.10 -7.16 0.26
N SER A 150 -10.12 -6.85 1.06
CA SER A 150 -11.04 -5.75 0.76
C SER A 150 -10.29 -4.42 0.66
N SER A 151 -9.45 -4.11 1.66
CA SER A 151 -8.64 -2.88 1.67
C SER A 151 -7.65 -2.80 0.50
N PHE A 152 -7.04 -3.94 0.13
CA PHE A 152 -6.15 -4.03 -1.02
C PHE A 152 -6.88 -3.77 -2.35
N LEU A 153 -8.07 -4.35 -2.53
CA LEU A 153 -8.91 -4.10 -3.71
C LEU A 153 -9.31 -2.64 -3.81
N THR A 154 -9.74 -2.04 -2.70
CA THR A 154 -10.09 -0.61 -2.65
C THR A 154 -8.90 0.26 -3.05
N LEU A 155 -7.69 -0.06 -2.57
CA LEU A 155 -6.48 0.67 -2.93
C LEU A 155 -6.16 0.54 -4.44
N ILE A 156 -6.27 -0.65 -5.02
CA ILE A 156 -6.05 -0.85 -6.47
C ILE A 156 -7.05 -0.01 -7.29
N PHE A 157 -8.31 0.03 -6.86
CA PHE A 157 -9.35 0.80 -7.52
C PHE A 157 -9.02 2.30 -7.51
N ILE A 158 -8.65 2.83 -6.34
CA ILE A 158 -8.25 4.24 -6.18
C ILE A 158 -7.01 4.55 -7.03
N LEU A 159 -5.97 3.70 -7.01
CA LEU A 159 -4.77 3.91 -7.82
C LEU A 159 -5.06 3.96 -9.32
N SER A 160 -5.95 3.08 -9.78
CA SER A 160 -6.35 3.05 -11.19
C SER A 160 -7.11 4.31 -11.58
N PHE A 161 -7.99 4.80 -10.69
CA PHE A 161 -8.72 6.04 -10.88
C PHE A 161 -7.79 7.26 -10.92
N VAL A 162 -6.84 7.35 -9.99
CA VAL A 162 -5.82 8.42 -9.96
C VAL A 162 -4.96 8.38 -11.22
N CYS A 163 -4.54 7.19 -11.66
CA CYS A 163 -3.77 7.03 -12.90
C CYS A 163 -4.57 7.45 -14.14
N LEU A 164 -5.87 7.21 -14.18
CA LEU A 164 -6.74 7.64 -15.28
C LEU A 164 -6.87 9.17 -15.31
N LEU A 165 -7.18 9.79 -14.17
CA LEU A 165 -7.28 11.25 -14.07
C LEU A 165 -5.95 11.93 -14.44
N ALA A 166 -4.84 11.36 -13.98
CA ALA A 166 -3.49 11.79 -14.30
C ALA A 166 -3.18 11.80 -15.80
N THR A 167 -3.73 10.86 -16.57
CA THR A 167 -3.57 10.86 -18.04
C THR A 167 -4.53 11.79 -18.75
N LEU A 168 -5.66 12.12 -18.13
CA LEU A 168 -6.69 12.97 -18.72
C LEU A 168 -6.36 14.46 -18.57
N PHE A 169 -5.70 14.84 -17.47
CA PHE A 169 -5.19 16.19 -17.28
C PHE A 169 -3.75 16.30 -17.80
N GLU A 170 -3.50 17.17 -18.78
CA GLU A 170 -2.14 17.51 -19.26
C GLU A 170 -1.25 18.12 -18.16
N ASN A 171 -1.81 18.38 -16.97
CA ASN A 171 -1.11 18.94 -15.81
C ASN A 171 -1.44 18.12 -14.55
N SER A 172 -0.45 17.78 -13.72
CA SER A 172 -0.58 16.85 -12.57
C SER A 172 -1.38 17.39 -11.39
N THR A 173 -1.58 18.69 -11.30
CA THR A 173 -2.10 19.37 -10.11
C THR A 173 -3.57 19.07 -9.81
N PRO A 174 -4.50 19.02 -10.79
CA PRO A 174 -5.91 18.71 -10.55
C PRO A 174 -6.14 17.26 -10.12
N ALA A 175 -5.39 16.30 -10.66
CA ALA A 175 -5.52 14.87 -10.33
C ALA A 175 -5.18 14.57 -8.85
N ILE A 176 -4.20 15.29 -8.30
CA ILE A 176 -3.76 15.18 -6.90
C ILE A 176 -4.85 15.70 -5.95
N ILE A 177 -5.45 16.86 -6.28
CA ILE A 177 -6.48 17.49 -5.46
C ILE A 177 -7.73 16.60 -5.40
N ILE A 178 -8.14 16.03 -6.54
CA ILE A 178 -9.34 15.18 -6.61
C ILE A 178 -9.14 13.89 -5.80
N GLY A 179 -7.97 13.23 -5.89
CA GLY A 179 -7.69 11.99 -5.16
C GLY A 179 -7.48 12.15 -3.65
N LEU A 180 -7.15 13.35 -3.16
CA LEU A 180 -7.06 13.67 -1.73
C LEU A 180 -8.41 14.15 -1.14
N SER A 181 -9.31 14.65 -1.99
CA SER A 181 -10.63 15.15 -1.59
C SER A 181 -11.73 14.09 -1.49
N THR A 182 -11.44 12.84 -1.87
CA THR A 182 -12.34 11.67 -1.79
C THR A 182 -11.89 10.71 -0.70
#